data_AF-A0A960FL78-F1
#
_entry.id   AF-A0A960FL78-F1
#
_cell.length_a   1.000
_cell.length_b   1.000
_cell.length_c   1.000
_cell.angle_alpha   90.00
_cell.angle_beta   90.00
_cell.angle_gamma   90.00
#
_symmetry.space_group_name_H-M   'P 1'
#
loop_
_entity.id
_entity.type
_entity.pdbx_description
1 polymer ?
#
loop_
_entity_poly.entity_id
_entity_poly.type
_entity_poly.pdbx_seq_one_letter_code
_entity_poly.pdbx_strand_id
1 'polypeptide(L)'
;MLRKLVAGCTGVLVALGAFGVLADRAGASGVTTHAWMAMEAVNRVEDPQLRALLEANIDQISSGGHFPDSGYANPQKGFDSTYGEEAHWPRFSYAYLDQIRDDPSCGDLTAPNGPCAARIAHAMGAMAHGVGDEVWDWLFEPQAPDRGESYIPPALANLGFNDGGLELQMDLIAIGDHARPTQPPLPDWPAPDRLLGVFADIGRTDIEAQDLLNGQESMLFVRDGERFLTRNFHDHITTNMPWTAAHMITAAGGIEFAATAIAANYESMWGRLLGDQPPTEVAITYPADGQQEVTRFGWDRATFLPGSAPTRGGAETRIVAVLSASLPYRPNVNSPNNISATLPPGAMTLTEAATGTPVPLRSGYPRIVPYTPEAGEHTIAIQPDGNLAKCTEYRVSVTEALIDGAGEPVVPYSWTFTTKGCPGVRARPDAQVRVGDDGVWMGWDVFSRNGADQNRSVTTPTGSTATFTMRFRNDGNRWERFTLKGQKPLAGFGVRYYDEAGTDITRGIRLGTYRTAGVRPGDEVLVEMRVEVRANAGPGASITRRIKAISSVDRAARDAVTATVTQGAEVELAPTPGFEPTEATYRALAPGIVCLLG
;
A
#
# COMPACT_ATOMS: atom_id res chain seq x y z
N MET A 1 11.66 -41.87 28.80
CA MET A 1 10.61 -42.46 27.95
C MET A 1 9.41 -41.51 27.93
N LEU A 2 9.09 -41.01 26.75
CA LEU A 2 7.78 -40.62 26.21
C LEU A 2 6.74 -39.79 27.01
N ARG A 3 6.29 -38.73 26.31
CA ARG A 3 4.92 -38.19 26.14
C ARG A 3 4.32 -37.40 27.34
N LYS A 4 3.66 -36.26 27.13
CA LYS A 4 2.72 -35.89 26.05
C LYS A 4 2.83 -34.41 25.64
N LEU A 5 2.85 -34.18 24.32
CA LEU A 5 2.39 -32.96 23.68
C LEU A 5 0.85 -32.96 23.64
N VAL A 6 0.25 -31.78 23.77
CA VAL A 6 -1.15 -31.49 23.42
C VAL A 6 -1.13 -30.57 22.20
N ALA A 7 -1.96 -30.91 21.21
CA ALA A 7 -2.15 -30.25 19.93
C ALA A 7 -3.50 -29.50 19.91
N GLY A 8 -3.64 -28.56 18.97
CA GLY A 8 -4.90 -27.96 18.50
C GLY A 8 -4.66 -26.54 17.93
N CYS A 9 -5.05 -26.17 16.70
CA CYS A 9 -5.96 -26.81 15.75
C CYS A 9 -5.59 -26.51 14.28
N THR A 10 -5.49 -27.58 13.48
CA THR A 10 -5.76 -27.59 12.04
C THR A 10 -6.89 -28.61 11.83
N GLY A 11 -7.89 -28.29 11.02
CA GLY A 11 -8.90 -29.23 10.54
C GLY A 11 -8.90 -29.27 9.02
N VAL A 12 -8.46 -30.38 8.43
CA VAL A 12 -8.49 -30.68 6.99
C VAL A 12 -9.73 -31.51 6.64
N LEU A 13 -10.30 -31.16 5.48
CA LEU A 13 -11.39 -31.75 4.70
C LEU A 13 -11.56 -33.28 4.66
N VAL A 14 -12.82 -33.71 4.55
CA VAL A 14 -13.23 -34.86 3.70
C VAL A 14 -14.38 -34.41 2.80
N ALA A 15 -14.24 -34.72 1.50
CA ALA A 15 -15.02 -34.24 0.37
C ALA A 15 -16.43 -34.82 0.24
N LEU A 16 -17.36 -33.97 -0.23
CA LEU A 16 -18.46 -34.32 -1.13
C LEU A 16 -18.79 -33.07 -1.97
N GLY A 17 -18.85 -33.25 -3.29
CA GLY A 17 -18.84 -32.17 -4.27
C GLY A 17 -20.11 -31.32 -4.31
N ALA A 18 -19.90 -30.01 -4.28
CA ALA A 18 -20.68 -29.00 -4.98
C ALA A 18 -19.75 -27.79 -5.14
N PHE A 19 -19.68 -27.22 -6.35
CA PHE A 19 -18.94 -25.99 -6.62
C PHE A 19 -19.57 -24.85 -5.80
N GLY A 20 -18.97 -24.55 -4.65
CA GLY A 20 -19.19 -23.33 -3.88
C GLY A 20 -17.88 -22.56 -3.85
N VAL A 21 -17.92 -21.31 -4.31
CA VAL A 21 -16.84 -20.34 -4.15
C VAL A 21 -16.61 -20.20 -2.64
N LEU A 22 -15.45 -20.63 -2.14
CA LEU A 22 -15.01 -20.23 -0.80
C LEU A 22 -14.79 -18.72 -0.87
N ALA A 23 -15.51 -17.96 -0.04
CA ALA A 23 -15.28 -16.54 0.11
C ALA A 23 -13.86 -16.34 0.63
N ASP A 24 -13.00 -15.71 -0.17
CA ASP A 24 -11.78 -15.09 0.35
C ASP A 24 -12.23 -13.90 1.21
N ARG A 25 -11.82 -13.88 2.48
CA ARG A 25 -12.20 -12.89 3.50
C ARG A 25 -11.00 -11.99 3.79
N ALA A 26 -11.23 -10.75 4.25
CA ALA A 26 -10.15 -9.90 4.73
C ALA A 26 -9.57 -10.53 6.02
N GLY A 27 -8.27 -10.86 6.01
CA GLY A 27 -7.54 -11.22 7.22
C GLY A 27 -7.34 -9.99 8.11
N ALA A 28 -7.01 -10.16 9.39
CA ALA A 28 -6.49 -9.03 10.16
C ALA A 28 -5.01 -8.85 9.83
N SER A 29 -4.60 -7.67 9.38
CA SER A 29 -3.29 -7.56 8.79
C SER A 29 -2.86 -6.10 8.51
N GLY A 30 -1.58 -5.78 8.74
CA GLY A 30 -0.97 -4.56 8.16
C GLY A 30 -1.31 -3.23 8.84
N VAL A 31 -1.53 -3.21 10.15
CA VAL A 31 -2.17 -2.07 10.85
C VAL A 31 -1.44 -0.74 10.61
N THR A 32 -0.10 -0.75 10.62
CA THR A 32 0.70 0.46 10.38
C THR A 32 0.60 0.93 8.93
N THR A 33 0.62 -0.01 7.99
CA THR A 33 0.57 0.25 6.55
C THR A 33 -0.78 0.84 6.14
N HIS A 34 -1.90 0.25 6.57
CA HIS A 34 -3.24 0.77 6.30
C HIS A 34 -3.47 2.14 6.94
N ALA A 35 -3.01 2.34 8.18
CA ALA A 35 -3.07 3.65 8.82
C ALA A 35 -2.24 4.70 8.07
N TRP A 36 -1.09 4.32 7.51
CA TRP A 36 -0.29 5.20 6.68
C TRP A 36 -1.03 5.59 5.39
N MET A 37 -1.65 4.65 4.68
CA MET A 37 -2.49 4.97 3.51
C MET A 37 -3.59 5.99 3.86
N ALA A 38 -4.28 5.76 4.98
CA ALA A 38 -5.36 6.62 5.45
C ALA A 38 -4.90 8.06 5.75
N MET A 39 -3.73 8.22 6.37
CA MET A 39 -3.11 9.52 6.63
C MET A 39 -2.60 10.19 5.35
N GLU A 40 -2.00 9.40 4.45
CA GLU A 40 -1.46 9.89 3.18
C GLU A 40 -2.56 10.38 2.22
N ALA A 41 -3.77 9.81 2.34
CA ALA A 41 -4.96 10.27 1.63
C ALA A 41 -5.38 11.71 2.01
N VAL A 42 -5.13 12.14 3.25
CA VAL A 42 -5.48 13.51 3.70
C VAL A 42 -4.77 14.58 2.87
N ASN A 43 -3.54 14.31 2.42
CA ASN A 43 -2.78 15.22 1.54
C ASN A 43 -3.44 15.43 0.16
N ARG A 44 -4.34 14.52 -0.24
CA ARG A 44 -5.00 14.48 -1.55
C ARG A 44 -6.45 14.99 -1.51
N VAL A 45 -7.02 15.22 -0.33
CA VAL A 45 -8.38 15.79 -0.14
C VAL A 45 -8.46 17.20 -0.71
N GLU A 46 -9.34 17.46 -1.67
CA GLU A 46 -9.52 18.74 -2.32
C GLU A 46 -10.41 19.71 -1.53
N ASP A 47 -11.43 19.21 -0.81
CA ASP A 47 -12.32 20.06 -0.01
C ASP A 47 -11.55 20.66 1.19
N PRO A 48 -11.49 22.00 1.32
CA PRO A 48 -10.68 22.64 2.35
C PRO A 48 -11.25 22.46 3.77
N GLN A 49 -12.56 22.28 3.93
CA GLN A 49 -13.17 22.05 5.24
C GLN A 49 -12.92 20.62 5.70
N LEU A 50 -13.09 19.65 4.81
CA LEU A 50 -12.74 18.25 5.07
C LEU A 50 -11.26 18.14 5.41
N ARG A 51 -10.37 18.69 4.59
CA ARG A 51 -8.93 18.66 4.84
C ARG A 51 -8.58 19.25 6.21
N ALA A 52 -9.12 20.42 6.53
CA ALA A 52 -8.87 21.06 7.83
C ALA A 52 -9.35 20.20 9.02
N LEU A 53 -10.50 19.53 8.88
CA LEU A 53 -11.01 18.62 9.91
C LEU A 53 -10.11 17.40 10.08
N LEU A 54 -9.71 16.75 8.97
CA LEU A 54 -8.86 15.55 9.01
C LEU A 54 -7.45 15.87 9.52
N GLU A 55 -6.84 16.98 9.09
CA GLU A 55 -5.54 17.44 9.59
C GLU A 55 -5.57 17.74 11.10
N ALA A 56 -6.64 18.34 11.59
CA ALA A 56 -6.81 18.63 13.03
C ALA A 56 -7.00 17.35 13.87
N ASN A 57 -7.41 16.24 13.25
CA ASN A 57 -7.74 14.97 13.92
C ASN A 57 -6.96 13.78 13.33
N ILE A 58 -5.74 14.02 12.82
CA ILE A 58 -4.96 13.00 12.09
C ILE A 58 -4.67 11.74 12.93
N ASP A 59 -4.49 11.90 14.25
CA ASP A 59 -4.29 10.77 15.16
C ASP A 59 -5.56 9.90 15.28
N GLN A 60 -6.76 10.49 15.10
CA GLN A 60 -8.01 9.73 15.04
C GLN A 60 -8.21 9.04 13.69
N ILE A 61 -7.69 9.60 12.59
CA ILE A 61 -7.61 8.87 11.31
C ILE A 61 -6.75 7.63 11.47
N SER A 62 -5.56 7.79 12.08
CA SER A 62 -4.69 6.64 12.37
C SER A 62 -5.38 5.67 13.32
N SER A 63 -6.03 6.12 14.39
CA SER A 63 -6.74 5.23 15.33
C SER A 63 -7.87 4.46 14.65
N GLY A 64 -8.65 5.12 13.79
CA GLY A 64 -9.69 4.50 12.98
C GLY A 64 -9.12 3.51 11.96
N GLY A 65 -7.97 3.78 11.37
CA GLY A 65 -7.27 2.85 10.48
C GLY A 65 -6.79 1.57 11.16
N HIS A 66 -6.67 1.56 12.50
CA HIS A 66 -6.36 0.36 13.29
C HIS A 66 -7.62 -0.39 13.75
N PHE A 67 -8.79 0.25 13.66
CA PHE A 67 -10.01 -0.25 14.30
C PHE A 67 -10.50 -1.58 13.73
N PRO A 68 -10.57 -1.78 12.40
CA PRO A 68 -11.09 -3.03 11.85
C PRO A 68 -10.28 -4.27 12.28
N ASP A 69 -8.96 -4.24 12.15
CA ASP A 69 -8.08 -5.34 12.59
C ASP A 69 -8.24 -5.68 14.07
N SER A 70 -8.38 -4.66 14.91
CA SER A 70 -8.51 -4.86 16.35
C SER A 70 -9.72 -5.71 16.75
N GLY A 71 -10.71 -5.84 15.86
CA GLY A 71 -11.85 -6.71 16.07
C GLY A 71 -11.52 -8.19 16.14
N TYR A 72 -10.41 -8.63 15.57
CA TYR A 72 -10.02 -10.04 15.60
C TYR A 72 -9.31 -10.46 16.89
N ALA A 73 -9.12 -9.53 17.83
CA ALA A 73 -8.40 -9.76 19.07
C ALA A 73 -9.11 -10.67 20.09
N ASN A 74 -10.38 -11.03 19.87
CA ASN A 74 -11.12 -11.90 20.79
C ASN A 74 -10.98 -13.39 20.39
N PRO A 75 -10.08 -14.17 21.03
CA PRO A 75 -9.83 -15.57 20.64
C PRO A 75 -10.99 -16.51 21.00
N GLN A 76 -11.98 -16.05 21.77
CA GLN A 76 -13.17 -16.84 22.13
C GLN A 76 -14.27 -16.76 21.08
N LYS A 77 -14.19 -15.79 20.17
CA LYS A 77 -15.12 -15.62 19.05
C LYS A 77 -14.47 -16.17 17.78
N GLY A 78 -15.25 -16.90 16.99
CA GLY A 78 -14.82 -17.26 15.64
C GLY A 78 -14.71 -16.01 14.76
N PHE A 79 -13.92 -16.08 13.68
CA PHE A 79 -13.66 -14.96 12.76
C PHE A 79 -14.95 -14.22 12.33
N ASP A 80 -16.02 -14.96 12.04
CA ASP A 80 -17.32 -14.41 11.60
C ASP A 80 -18.17 -13.77 12.71
N SER A 81 -17.80 -13.99 13.97
CA SER A 81 -18.52 -13.49 15.14
C SER A 81 -17.83 -12.30 15.81
N THR A 82 -16.66 -11.90 15.30
CA THR A 82 -16.01 -10.66 15.73
C THR A 82 -16.61 -9.45 15.00
N TYR A 83 -16.31 -8.24 15.48
CA TYR A 83 -16.67 -7.03 14.74
C TYR A 83 -15.66 -6.67 13.64
N GLY A 84 -14.51 -7.35 13.61
CA GLY A 84 -13.39 -6.98 12.75
C GLY A 84 -13.80 -6.97 11.30
N GLU A 85 -14.19 -8.12 10.76
CA GLU A 85 -14.65 -8.27 9.36
C GLU A 85 -15.70 -7.21 9.00
N GLU A 86 -16.69 -7.01 9.86
CA GLU A 86 -17.76 -6.04 9.60
C GLU A 86 -17.25 -4.60 9.49
N ALA A 87 -16.26 -4.23 10.32
CA ALA A 87 -15.73 -2.88 10.40
C ALA A 87 -14.89 -2.46 9.19
N HIS A 88 -14.46 -3.40 8.33
CA HIS A 88 -13.74 -3.10 7.09
C HIS A 88 -14.65 -2.48 6.03
N TRP A 89 -15.97 -2.75 6.09
CA TRP A 89 -16.83 -2.61 4.93
C TRP A 89 -17.80 -1.41 4.99
N PRO A 90 -18.26 -0.90 3.82
CA PRO A 90 -19.27 0.15 3.68
C PRO A 90 -20.53 -0.03 4.53
N ARG A 91 -21.00 -1.28 4.72
CA ARG A 91 -22.15 -1.53 5.61
C ARG A 91 -21.93 -0.90 7.00
N PHE A 92 -20.75 -1.05 7.58
CA PHE A 92 -20.41 -0.42 8.86
C PHE A 92 -20.06 1.06 8.70
N SER A 93 -19.11 1.41 7.83
CA SER A 93 -18.58 2.78 7.79
C SER A 93 -19.63 3.80 7.36
N TYR A 94 -20.53 3.44 6.44
CA TYR A 94 -21.58 4.36 5.99
C TYR A 94 -22.68 4.50 7.05
N ALA A 95 -23.02 3.42 7.76
CA ALA A 95 -23.93 3.48 8.90
C ALA A 95 -23.35 4.34 10.04
N TYR A 96 -22.03 4.28 10.25
CA TYR A 96 -21.36 5.14 11.23
C TYR A 96 -21.48 6.63 10.87
N LEU A 97 -21.24 6.97 9.60
CA LEU A 97 -21.40 8.36 9.12
C LEU A 97 -22.86 8.82 9.17
N ASP A 98 -23.81 7.97 8.80
CA ASP A 98 -25.24 8.28 8.92
C ASP A 98 -25.64 8.54 10.37
N GLN A 99 -25.14 7.73 11.33
CA GLN A 99 -25.37 7.95 12.75
C GLN A 99 -24.76 9.28 13.24
N ILE A 100 -23.62 9.71 12.70
CA ILE A 100 -23.02 11.03 13.03
C ILE A 100 -23.86 12.16 12.45
N ARG A 101 -24.27 12.06 11.17
CA ARG A 101 -25.13 13.04 10.49
C ARG A 101 -26.42 13.27 11.27
N ASP A 102 -27.03 12.19 11.74
CA ASP A 102 -28.35 12.21 12.36
C ASP A 102 -28.30 12.51 13.88
N ASP A 103 -27.10 12.68 14.47
CA ASP A 103 -26.92 13.00 15.89
C ASP A 103 -26.91 14.54 16.12
N PRO A 104 -27.99 15.12 16.70
CA PRO A 104 -28.08 16.56 16.89
C PRO A 104 -27.04 17.12 17.87
N SER A 105 -26.40 16.27 18.69
CA SER A 105 -25.32 16.71 19.59
C SER A 105 -24.03 17.05 18.85
N CYS A 106 -23.90 16.63 17.59
CA CYS A 106 -22.72 16.92 16.77
C CYS A 106 -22.61 18.38 16.34
N GLY A 107 -23.72 19.13 16.31
CA GLY A 107 -23.72 20.53 15.92
C GLY A 107 -23.20 20.74 14.49
N ASP A 108 -22.27 21.69 14.31
CA ASP A 108 -21.62 21.94 13.02
C ASP A 108 -20.60 20.85 12.70
N LEU A 109 -20.95 19.97 11.75
CA LEU A 109 -20.11 18.88 11.28
C LEU A 109 -18.85 19.37 10.53
N THR A 110 -18.83 20.63 10.08
CA THR A 110 -17.69 21.22 9.36
C THR A 110 -16.62 21.80 10.27
N ALA A 111 -16.89 21.91 11.58
CA ALA A 111 -15.96 22.46 12.54
C ALA A 111 -14.81 21.48 12.83
N PRO A 112 -13.53 21.84 12.56
CA PRO A 112 -12.39 20.92 12.75
C PRO A 112 -12.20 20.43 14.19
N ASN A 113 -12.70 21.19 15.17
CA ASN A 113 -12.67 20.84 16.59
C ASN A 113 -14.10 20.72 17.17
N GLY A 114 -15.08 20.42 16.30
CA GLY A 114 -16.48 20.25 16.68
C GLY A 114 -16.70 18.99 17.54
N PRO A 115 -17.87 18.88 18.21
CA PRO A 115 -18.18 17.77 19.11
C PRO A 115 -18.02 16.36 18.50
N CYS A 116 -18.21 16.23 17.18
CA CYS A 116 -18.09 14.95 16.47
C CYS A 116 -16.90 14.88 15.51
N ALA A 117 -15.99 15.86 15.50
CA ALA A 117 -14.84 15.86 14.58
C ALA A 117 -13.96 14.61 14.76
N ALA A 118 -13.72 14.19 16.00
CA ALA A 118 -13.00 12.95 16.30
C ALA A 118 -13.73 11.69 15.80
N ARG A 119 -15.06 11.63 15.90
CA ARG A 119 -15.88 10.50 15.38
C ARG A 119 -15.83 10.46 13.85
N ILE A 120 -15.91 11.61 13.19
CA ILE A 120 -15.81 11.72 11.74
C ILE A 120 -14.43 11.22 11.30
N ALA A 121 -13.35 11.70 11.91
CA ALA A 121 -11.99 11.28 11.59
C ALA A 121 -11.78 9.77 11.83
N HIS A 122 -12.30 9.23 12.93
CA HIS A 122 -12.23 7.80 13.20
C HIS A 122 -13.02 6.96 12.18
N ALA A 123 -14.22 7.39 11.80
CA ALA A 123 -15.02 6.72 10.76
C ALA A 123 -14.31 6.71 9.40
N MET A 124 -13.70 7.84 9.02
CA MET A 124 -12.89 7.96 7.82
C MET A 124 -11.66 7.03 7.87
N GLY A 125 -10.98 6.92 9.02
CA GLY A 125 -9.88 5.98 9.19
C GLY A 125 -10.29 4.51 8.99
N ALA A 126 -11.40 4.08 9.59
CA ALA A 126 -11.91 2.71 9.44
C ALA A 126 -12.34 2.41 8.00
N MET A 127 -12.94 3.39 7.32
CA MET A 127 -13.29 3.27 5.91
C MET A 127 -12.05 3.19 5.01
N ALA A 128 -11.02 3.98 5.29
CA ALA A 128 -9.77 3.98 4.55
C ALA A 128 -9.04 2.64 4.64
N HIS A 129 -9.14 1.98 5.79
CA HIS A 129 -8.60 0.64 5.98
C HIS A 129 -9.17 -0.34 4.94
N GLY A 130 -10.49 -0.49 4.85
CA GLY A 130 -11.11 -1.42 3.90
C GLY A 130 -10.86 -1.09 2.43
N VAL A 131 -10.88 0.19 2.03
CA VAL A 131 -10.47 0.58 0.65
C VAL A 131 -8.99 0.24 0.42
N GLY A 132 -8.15 0.41 1.43
CA GLY A 132 -6.76 0.00 1.44
C GLY A 132 -6.61 -1.49 1.16
N ASP A 133 -7.31 -2.35 1.88
CA ASP A 133 -7.31 -3.81 1.69
C ASP A 133 -7.69 -4.16 0.25
N GLU A 134 -8.81 -3.62 -0.25
CA GLU A 134 -9.29 -3.95 -1.59
C GLU A 134 -8.21 -3.74 -2.66
N VAL A 135 -7.52 -2.60 -2.62
CA VAL A 135 -6.51 -2.27 -3.63
C VAL A 135 -5.17 -2.93 -3.34
N TRP A 136 -4.81 -3.10 -2.08
CA TRP A 136 -3.54 -3.70 -1.66
C TRP A 136 -3.51 -5.18 -2.02
N ASP A 137 -4.53 -5.93 -1.57
CA ASP A 137 -4.65 -7.36 -1.84
C ASP A 137 -4.88 -7.67 -3.31
N TRP A 138 -5.58 -6.77 -4.01
CA TRP A 138 -5.87 -6.99 -5.42
C TRP A 138 -4.77 -6.53 -6.36
N LEU A 139 -3.92 -5.57 -6.01
CA LEU A 139 -2.93 -5.03 -6.95
C LEU A 139 -1.51 -5.04 -6.44
N PHE A 140 -1.27 -4.84 -5.15
CA PHE A 140 0.08 -4.76 -4.60
C PHE A 140 0.61 -6.13 -4.17
N GLU A 141 -0.07 -6.82 -3.26
CA GLU A 141 0.36 -8.12 -2.73
C GLU A 141 0.73 -9.14 -3.82
N PRO A 142 -0.06 -9.30 -4.91
CA PRO A 142 0.25 -10.27 -5.95
C PRO A 142 1.51 -9.96 -6.76
N GLN A 143 2.10 -8.76 -6.62
CA GLN A 143 3.35 -8.39 -7.29
C GLN A 143 4.56 -9.13 -6.73
N ALA A 144 4.54 -9.47 -5.43
CA ALA A 144 5.63 -10.17 -4.78
C ALA A 144 5.81 -11.61 -5.32
N PRO A 145 4.78 -12.48 -5.34
CA PRO A 145 4.90 -13.80 -5.95
C PRO A 145 5.15 -13.74 -7.47
N ASP A 146 4.70 -12.71 -8.19
CA ASP A 146 5.07 -12.49 -9.61
C ASP A 146 6.59 -12.32 -9.80
N ARG A 147 7.32 -11.96 -8.73
CA ARG A 147 8.78 -11.74 -8.71
C ARG A 147 9.53 -12.79 -7.91
N GLY A 148 8.83 -13.81 -7.42
CA GLY A 148 9.40 -14.84 -6.56
C GLY A 148 9.76 -14.34 -5.16
N GLU A 149 9.16 -13.24 -4.70
CA GLU A 149 9.32 -12.73 -3.35
C GLU A 149 8.24 -13.32 -2.44
N SER A 150 8.66 -14.22 -1.55
CA SER A 150 7.82 -14.86 -0.53
C SER A 150 8.75 -15.24 0.62
N TYR A 151 8.85 -14.40 1.64
CA TYR A 151 9.82 -14.60 2.71
C TYR A 151 9.27 -14.23 4.08
N ILE A 152 9.52 -15.12 5.03
CA ILE A 152 9.32 -14.89 6.46
C ILE A 152 10.56 -15.42 7.22
N PRO A 153 11.16 -14.66 8.14
CA PRO A 153 12.26 -15.13 8.97
C PRO A 153 11.86 -16.39 9.74
N PRO A 154 12.73 -17.42 9.84
CA PRO A 154 12.39 -18.67 10.53
C PRO A 154 11.92 -18.48 11.99
N ALA A 155 12.42 -17.44 12.67
CA ALA A 155 11.99 -17.10 14.01
C ALA A 155 10.51 -16.65 14.06
N LEU A 156 10.06 -15.88 13.06
CA LEU A 156 8.66 -15.46 12.93
C LEU A 156 7.77 -16.62 12.47
N ALA A 157 8.27 -17.46 11.57
CA ALA A 157 7.55 -18.68 11.16
C ALA A 157 7.23 -19.59 12.36
N ASN A 158 8.17 -19.74 13.30
CA ASN A 158 7.96 -20.51 14.53
C ASN A 158 6.91 -19.91 15.47
N LEU A 159 6.55 -18.64 15.28
CA LEU A 159 5.55 -17.93 16.06
C LEU A 159 4.16 -18.00 15.42
N GLY A 160 4.03 -18.48 14.18
CA GLY A 160 2.76 -18.65 13.48
C GLY A 160 2.60 -17.78 12.24
N PHE A 161 3.49 -16.80 12.04
CA PHE A 161 3.51 -15.98 10.83
C PHE A 161 3.86 -16.80 9.60
N ASN A 162 3.27 -16.46 8.47
CA ASN A 162 3.45 -17.17 7.21
C ASN A 162 3.74 -16.21 6.06
N ASP A 163 3.94 -16.76 4.87
CA ASP A 163 4.23 -16.03 3.64
C ASP A 163 2.98 -15.82 2.77
N GLY A 164 1.78 -16.02 3.34
CA GLY A 164 0.48 -15.92 2.68
C GLY A 164 -0.24 -14.57 2.83
N GLY A 165 0.35 -13.61 3.55
CA GLY A 165 -0.01 -12.18 3.64
C GLY A 165 1.29 -11.40 3.88
N LEU A 166 1.55 -10.32 3.12
CA LEU A 166 2.79 -9.53 3.23
C LEU A 166 2.69 -8.41 4.25
N GLU A 167 1.52 -7.87 4.47
CA GLU A 167 1.02 -7.36 5.75
C GLU A 167 2.07 -7.09 6.86
N LEU A 168 2.52 -8.12 7.62
CA LEU A 168 3.57 -7.94 8.64
C LEU A 168 4.90 -7.47 8.04
N GLN A 169 5.38 -8.13 6.98
CA GLN A 169 6.59 -7.75 6.27
C GLN A 169 6.52 -6.28 5.84
N MET A 170 5.32 -5.81 5.48
CA MET A 170 5.03 -4.48 4.99
C MET A 170 5.03 -3.46 6.13
N ASP A 171 4.42 -3.77 7.28
CA ASP A 171 4.53 -2.92 8.47
C ASP A 171 5.99 -2.75 8.92
N LEU A 172 6.77 -3.83 8.87
CA LEU A 172 8.19 -3.80 9.18
C LEU A 172 8.96 -2.86 8.23
N ILE A 173 8.63 -2.87 6.94
CA ILE A 173 9.20 -1.95 5.94
C ILE A 173 8.72 -0.51 6.16
N ALA A 174 7.43 -0.30 6.42
CA ALA A 174 6.87 1.03 6.70
C ALA A 174 7.56 1.68 7.92
N ILE A 175 7.77 0.91 8.99
CA ILE A 175 8.44 1.39 10.20
C ILE A 175 9.94 1.57 9.95
N GLY A 176 10.61 0.56 9.38
CA GLY A 176 12.07 0.51 9.25
C GLY A 176 12.63 1.43 8.16
N ASP A 177 12.06 1.38 6.96
CA ASP A 177 12.55 2.12 5.79
C ASP A 177 11.91 3.50 5.63
N HIS A 178 10.69 3.70 6.14
CA HIS A 178 9.91 4.92 5.93
C HIS A 178 9.64 5.72 7.20
N ALA A 179 10.19 5.29 8.34
CA ALA A 179 10.02 5.95 9.63
C ALA A 179 8.55 6.30 9.92
N ARG A 180 7.66 5.32 9.72
CA ARG A 180 6.24 5.37 10.10
C ARG A 180 5.97 4.62 11.41
N PRO A 181 6.61 4.95 12.55
CA PRO A 181 6.28 4.31 13.80
C PRO A 181 4.94 4.83 14.31
N THR A 182 4.18 3.97 14.97
CA THR A 182 2.95 4.30 15.68
C THR A 182 3.23 5.08 17.00
N GLN A 183 3.64 6.37 16.95
CA GLN A 183 3.84 7.24 18.15
C GLN A 183 2.98 8.51 18.10
N PRO A 184 2.50 9.05 19.26
CA PRO A 184 2.39 8.49 20.62
C PRO A 184 1.31 7.39 20.70
N PRO A 185 0.90 6.85 21.88
CA PRO A 185 -0.33 6.05 21.93
C PRO A 185 -1.46 6.82 21.24
N LEU A 186 -2.03 6.22 20.21
CA LEU A 186 -3.15 6.81 19.48
C LEU A 186 -4.33 6.99 20.43
N PRO A 187 -5.18 8.01 20.20
CA PRO A 187 -6.32 8.28 21.05
C PRO A 187 -7.28 7.10 21.07
N ASP A 188 -7.95 6.94 22.21
CA ASP A 188 -9.03 5.99 22.40
C ASP A 188 -10.15 6.23 21.37
N TRP A 189 -10.87 5.15 21.03
CA TRP A 189 -11.96 5.23 20.08
C TRP A 189 -13.09 6.13 20.60
N PRO A 190 -13.55 7.09 19.79
CA PRO A 190 -14.48 8.10 20.26
C PRO A 190 -15.88 7.52 20.44
N ALA A 191 -16.46 7.73 21.63
CA ALA A 191 -17.83 7.35 21.98
C ALA A 191 -18.13 5.84 21.77
N PRO A 192 -17.51 4.93 22.53
CA PRO A 192 -17.66 3.48 22.36
C PRO A 192 -19.12 2.98 22.44
N ASP A 193 -19.95 3.59 23.29
CA ASP A 193 -21.39 3.25 23.36
C ASP A 193 -22.12 3.55 22.03
N ARG A 194 -21.69 4.59 21.31
CA ARG A 194 -22.25 4.94 20.00
C ARG A 194 -21.77 3.96 18.92
N LEU A 195 -20.51 3.51 18.98
CA LEU A 195 -19.96 2.47 18.10
C LEU A 195 -20.74 1.16 18.22
N LEU A 196 -21.07 0.72 19.44
CA LEU A 196 -21.97 -0.43 19.63
C LEU A 196 -23.34 -0.22 18.99
N GLY A 197 -23.86 1.01 19.06
CA GLY A 197 -25.08 1.41 18.35
C GLY A 197 -24.98 1.21 16.83
N VAL A 198 -23.84 1.57 16.21
CA VAL A 198 -23.64 1.37 14.76
C VAL A 198 -23.74 -0.11 14.38
N PHE A 199 -23.09 -1.00 15.14
CA PHE A 199 -23.20 -2.44 14.90
C PHE A 199 -24.64 -2.94 15.07
N ALA A 200 -25.34 -2.48 16.10
CA ALA A 200 -26.74 -2.84 16.31
C ALA A 200 -27.64 -2.40 15.14
N ASP A 201 -27.43 -1.19 14.60
CA ASP A 201 -28.20 -0.63 13.48
C ASP A 201 -28.07 -1.48 12.20
N ILE A 202 -26.90 -2.09 11.97
CA ILE A 202 -26.64 -3.00 10.84
C ILE A 202 -26.96 -4.47 11.15
N GLY A 203 -27.54 -4.74 12.33
CA GLY A 203 -28.04 -6.06 12.73
C GLY A 203 -27.03 -6.95 13.47
N ARG A 204 -25.87 -6.41 13.86
CA ARG A 204 -24.84 -7.09 14.66
C ARG A 204 -25.02 -6.79 16.15
N THR A 205 -26.11 -7.30 16.73
CA THR A 205 -26.40 -7.16 18.17
C THR A 205 -25.59 -8.10 19.06
N ASP A 206 -24.72 -8.91 18.45
CA ASP A 206 -23.80 -9.86 19.09
C ASP A 206 -22.47 -9.22 19.53
N ILE A 207 -22.22 -7.96 19.15
CA ILE A 207 -21.04 -7.19 19.55
C ILE A 207 -21.29 -6.51 20.90
N GLU A 208 -20.37 -6.75 21.84
CA GLU A 208 -20.47 -6.27 23.21
C GLU A 208 -19.38 -5.23 23.52
N ALA A 209 -19.59 -4.42 24.57
CA ALA A 209 -18.59 -3.44 25.02
C ALA A 209 -17.21 -4.07 25.31
N GLN A 210 -17.20 -5.30 25.81
CA GLN A 210 -15.95 -6.02 26.09
C GLN A 210 -15.17 -6.35 24.81
N ASP A 211 -15.84 -6.57 23.68
CA ASP A 211 -15.14 -6.79 22.40
C ASP A 211 -14.35 -5.54 22.00
N LEU A 212 -14.95 -4.36 22.16
CA LEU A 212 -14.27 -3.10 21.86
C LEU A 212 -13.09 -2.88 22.80
N LEU A 213 -13.27 -3.11 24.11
CA LEU A 213 -12.17 -3.00 25.09
C LEU A 213 -11.01 -3.95 24.77
N ASN A 214 -11.31 -5.20 24.41
CA ASN A 214 -10.29 -6.17 24.03
C ASN A 214 -9.50 -5.71 22.79
N GLY A 215 -10.20 -5.18 21.77
CA GLY A 215 -9.54 -4.67 20.58
C GLY A 215 -8.63 -3.48 20.90
N GLN A 216 -9.10 -2.51 21.70
CA GLN A 216 -8.31 -1.35 22.08
C GLN A 216 -7.05 -1.73 22.90
N GLU A 217 -7.18 -2.66 23.86
CA GLU A 217 -6.04 -3.18 24.60
C GLU A 217 -5.06 -3.93 23.68
N SER A 218 -5.56 -4.73 22.74
CA SER A 218 -4.72 -5.49 21.80
C SER A 218 -3.86 -4.58 20.92
N MET A 219 -4.39 -3.44 20.50
CA MET A 219 -3.66 -2.50 19.64
C MET A 219 -2.47 -1.85 20.33
N LEU A 220 -2.51 -1.69 21.66
CA LEU A 220 -1.33 -1.26 22.41
C LEU A 220 -0.18 -2.28 22.27
N PHE A 221 -0.51 -3.57 22.37
CA PHE A 221 0.48 -4.64 22.24
C PHE A 221 0.98 -4.81 20.81
N VAL A 222 0.10 -4.69 19.81
CA VAL A 222 0.49 -4.79 18.40
C VAL A 222 1.50 -3.68 18.04
N ARG A 223 1.21 -2.43 18.40
CA ARG A 223 2.07 -1.27 18.13
C ARG A 223 3.47 -1.39 18.77
N ASP A 224 3.54 -1.93 19.98
CA ASP A 224 4.83 -2.21 20.64
C ASP A 224 5.54 -3.43 20.01
N GLY A 225 4.76 -4.44 19.63
CA GLY A 225 5.23 -5.65 18.95
C GLY A 225 5.90 -5.33 17.61
N GLU A 226 5.22 -4.60 16.72
CA GLU A 226 5.75 -4.24 15.39
C GLU A 226 7.11 -3.52 15.48
N ARG A 227 7.30 -2.63 16.46
CA ARG A 227 8.60 -1.96 16.67
C ARG A 227 9.70 -2.94 17.02
N PHE A 228 9.40 -3.85 17.93
CA PHE A 228 10.35 -4.87 18.34
C PHE A 228 10.68 -5.79 17.15
N LEU A 229 9.66 -6.24 16.41
CA LEU A 229 9.83 -7.07 15.23
C LEU A 229 10.66 -6.35 14.15
N THR A 230 10.36 -5.07 13.88
CA THR A 230 11.13 -4.23 12.96
C THR A 230 12.59 -4.17 13.37
N ARG A 231 12.90 -3.84 14.63
CA ARG A 231 14.30 -3.78 15.12
C ARG A 231 15.08 -5.08 14.92
N ASN A 232 14.42 -6.24 14.92
CA ASN A 232 15.09 -7.54 14.87
C ASN A 232 15.03 -8.24 13.50
N PHE A 233 14.03 -7.93 12.67
CA PHE A 233 13.72 -8.71 11.47
C PHE A 233 13.61 -7.89 10.19
N HIS A 234 13.53 -6.56 10.27
CA HIS A 234 13.41 -5.69 9.11
C HIS A 234 14.45 -5.99 8.03
N ASP A 235 15.73 -6.05 8.39
CA ASP A 235 16.82 -6.24 7.43
C ASP A 235 16.74 -7.60 6.72
N HIS A 236 16.22 -8.62 7.42
CA HIS A 236 15.97 -9.93 6.80
C HIS A 236 14.85 -9.85 5.76
N ILE A 237 13.77 -9.11 6.04
CA ILE A 237 12.68 -8.90 5.09
C ILE A 237 13.17 -8.16 3.86
N THR A 238 13.75 -6.97 4.05
CA THR A 238 14.15 -6.10 2.93
C THR A 238 15.25 -6.68 2.06
N THR A 239 16.14 -7.50 2.63
CA THR A 239 17.15 -8.24 1.87
C THR A 239 16.55 -9.32 0.97
N ASN A 240 15.49 -10.00 1.43
CA ASN A 240 14.87 -11.12 0.70
C ASN A 240 13.67 -10.71 -0.15
N MET A 241 13.13 -9.50 0.06
CA MET A 241 12.01 -8.92 -0.68
C MET A 241 12.35 -7.52 -1.22
N PRO A 242 13.46 -7.38 -1.97
CA PRO A 242 13.99 -6.07 -2.35
C PRO A 242 13.08 -5.29 -3.30
N TRP A 243 12.30 -5.97 -4.16
CA TRP A 243 11.32 -5.29 -5.00
C TRP A 243 10.19 -4.78 -4.14
N THR A 244 9.59 -5.62 -3.30
CA THR A 244 8.44 -5.21 -2.47
C THR A 244 8.79 -4.02 -1.58
N ALA A 245 9.96 -4.04 -0.94
CA ALA A 245 10.47 -2.92 -0.13
C ALA A 245 10.64 -1.63 -0.94
N ALA A 246 11.16 -1.74 -2.18
CA ALA A 246 11.40 -0.58 -3.02
C ALA A 246 10.13 0.03 -3.64
N HIS A 247 9.00 -0.69 -3.64
CA HIS A 247 7.81 -0.33 -4.43
C HIS A 247 6.51 -0.19 -3.66
N MET A 248 6.51 -0.49 -2.35
CA MET A 248 5.36 -0.31 -1.46
C MET A 248 4.63 1.03 -1.67
N ILE A 249 5.37 2.11 -1.95
CA ILE A 249 4.79 3.43 -2.12
C ILE A 249 4.14 3.60 -3.50
N THR A 250 4.87 3.31 -4.57
CA THR A 250 4.56 3.82 -5.92
C THR A 250 4.00 2.77 -6.89
N ALA A 251 4.09 1.48 -6.56
CA ALA A 251 3.48 0.44 -7.41
C ALA A 251 1.95 0.50 -7.37
N ALA A 252 1.32 -0.12 -8.36
CA ALA A 252 -0.13 -0.29 -8.37
C ALA A 252 -0.60 -1.03 -7.11
N GLY A 253 -1.68 -0.53 -6.50
CA GLY A 253 -2.16 -0.99 -5.19
C GLY A 253 -1.36 -0.47 -3.99
N GLY A 254 -0.17 0.10 -4.20
CA GLY A 254 0.70 0.63 -3.13
C GLY A 254 0.14 1.88 -2.45
N ILE A 255 0.91 2.47 -1.53
CA ILE A 255 0.49 3.59 -0.68
C ILE A 255 -0.12 4.75 -1.48
N GLU A 256 0.52 5.20 -2.57
CA GLU A 256 0.00 6.33 -3.34
C GLU A 256 -1.26 5.99 -4.12
N PHE A 257 -1.37 4.76 -4.60
CA PHE A 257 -2.55 4.27 -5.31
C PHE A 257 -3.74 4.20 -4.33
N ALA A 258 -3.53 3.57 -3.18
CA ALA A 258 -4.52 3.48 -2.11
C ALA A 258 -4.93 4.86 -1.59
N ALA A 259 -3.97 5.74 -1.29
CA ALA A 259 -4.25 7.09 -0.83
C ALA A 259 -5.09 7.90 -1.83
N THR A 260 -4.93 7.68 -3.13
CA THR A 260 -5.75 8.33 -4.18
C THR A 260 -7.18 7.79 -4.18
N ALA A 261 -7.35 6.47 -4.08
CA ALA A 261 -8.68 5.85 -3.96
C ALA A 261 -9.41 6.29 -2.68
N ILE A 262 -8.71 6.25 -1.54
CA ILE A 262 -9.23 6.63 -0.23
C ILE A 262 -9.63 8.11 -0.21
N ALA A 263 -8.82 9.01 -0.79
CA ALA A 263 -9.16 10.44 -0.82
C ALA A 263 -10.46 10.71 -1.60
N ALA A 264 -10.66 10.06 -2.75
CA ALA A 264 -11.93 10.16 -3.47
C ALA A 264 -13.12 9.64 -2.64
N ASN A 265 -12.89 8.61 -1.82
CA ASN A 265 -13.90 8.07 -0.91
C ASN A 265 -14.19 9.01 0.26
N TYR A 266 -13.18 9.68 0.82
CA TYR A 266 -13.35 10.76 1.79
C TYR A 266 -14.24 11.87 1.25
N GLU A 267 -13.99 12.34 0.02
CA GLU A 267 -14.79 13.39 -0.61
C GLU A 267 -16.25 12.97 -0.80
N SER A 268 -16.47 11.77 -1.33
CA SER A 268 -17.83 11.24 -1.51
C SER A 268 -18.56 11.13 -0.17
N MET A 269 -17.90 10.61 0.85
CA MET A 269 -18.51 10.41 2.16
C MET A 269 -18.66 11.70 2.97
N TRP A 270 -17.82 12.70 2.70
CA TRP A 270 -18.02 14.05 3.22
C TRP A 270 -19.32 14.67 2.68
N GLY A 271 -19.55 14.55 1.37
CA GLY A 271 -20.82 14.93 0.76
C GLY A 271 -22.00 14.19 1.41
N ARG A 272 -21.90 12.87 1.60
CA ARG A 272 -22.92 12.07 2.30
C ARG A 272 -23.22 12.59 3.71
N LEU A 273 -22.16 12.86 4.48
CA LEU A 273 -22.26 13.38 5.84
C LEU A 273 -22.98 14.74 5.88
N LEU A 274 -22.77 15.58 4.88
CA LEU A 274 -23.41 16.90 4.75
C LEU A 274 -24.77 16.87 4.01
N GLY A 275 -25.20 15.69 3.52
CA GLY A 275 -26.47 15.50 2.82
C GLY A 275 -26.45 15.83 1.32
N ASP A 276 -25.27 15.96 0.72
CA ASP A 276 -25.04 16.24 -0.70
C ASP A 276 -23.90 15.35 -1.22
N GLN A 277 -24.11 14.03 -1.23
CA GLN A 277 -23.13 13.07 -1.74
C GLN A 277 -22.95 13.27 -3.26
N PRO A 278 -21.72 13.52 -3.75
CA PRO A 278 -21.48 13.63 -5.18
C PRO A 278 -21.76 12.30 -5.91
N PRO A 279 -22.03 12.32 -7.22
CA PRO A 279 -22.14 11.10 -8.01
C PRO A 279 -20.89 10.22 -7.86
N THR A 280 -21.09 8.90 -7.91
CA THR A 280 -19.98 7.96 -7.87
C THR A 280 -19.12 8.07 -9.13
N GLU A 281 -17.81 8.24 -8.98
CA GLU A 281 -16.84 8.40 -10.07
C GLU A 281 -15.71 7.37 -9.98
N VAL A 282 -14.95 7.19 -11.06
CA VAL A 282 -13.71 6.39 -11.04
C VAL A 282 -12.58 7.24 -10.46
N ALA A 283 -12.08 6.84 -9.29
CA ALA A 283 -11.01 7.54 -8.58
C ALA A 283 -9.62 7.27 -9.17
N ILE A 284 -9.32 6.00 -9.46
CA ILE A 284 -8.03 5.58 -10.00
C ILE A 284 -8.16 4.27 -10.78
N THR A 285 -7.27 4.06 -11.75
CA THR A 285 -7.31 2.89 -12.64
C THR A 285 -5.97 2.19 -12.72
N TYR A 286 -6.02 0.88 -12.96
CA TYR A 286 -4.87 0.07 -13.36
C TYR A 286 -5.22 -0.75 -14.62
N PRO A 287 -4.34 -0.85 -15.64
CA PRO A 287 -3.20 0.03 -15.88
C PRO A 287 -3.63 1.50 -15.86
N ALA A 288 -2.73 2.40 -15.47
CA ALA A 288 -3.02 3.83 -15.42
C ALA A 288 -3.37 4.38 -16.82
N ASP A 289 -4.08 5.50 -16.89
CA ASP A 289 -4.40 6.12 -18.19
C ASP A 289 -3.15 6.49 -18.97
N GLY A 290 -3.11 6.06 -20.24
CA GLY A 290 -1.97 6.18 -21.13
C GLY A 290 -0.80 5.26 -20.79
N GLN A 291 -0.92 4.36 -19.81
CA GLN A 291 0.18 3.49 -19.38
C GLN A 291 0.74 2.70 -20.56
N GLN A 292 2.04 2.81 -20.75
CA GLN A 292 2.79 2.11 -21.79
C GLN A 292 3.44 0.86 -21.23
N GLU A 293 3.85 -0.03 -22.14
CA GLU A 293 4.58 -1.24 -21.78
C GLU A 293 3.83 -2.14 -20.79
N VAL A 294 2.51 -2.25 -20.92
CA VAL A 294 1.72 -3.26 -20.21
C VAL A 294 2.03 -4.64 -20.77
N THR A 295 2.21 -5.66 -19.93
CA THR A 295 2.52 -7.01 -20.44
C THR A 295 1.44 -7.51 -21.39
N ARG A 296 1.85 -8.19 -22.46
CA ARG A 296 0.93 -8.80 -23.42
C ARG A 296 0.62 -10.26 -23.12
N PHE A 297 1.34 -10.84 -22.16
CA PHE A 297 1.28 -12.26 -21.81
C PHE A 297 0.87 -12.46 -20.35
N GLY A 298 0.33 -13.63 -20.03
CA GLY A 298 -0.09 -14.02 -18.68
C GLY A 298 -1.55 -13.74 -18.37
N TRP A 299 -2.31 -13.20 -19.33
CA TRP A 299 -3.73 -12.90 -19.21
C TRP A 299 -4.60 -14.17 -19.22
N ASP A 300 -4.09 -15.25 -19.82
CA ASP A 300 -4.69 -16.57 -19.90
C ASP A 300 -4.54 -17.42 -18.62
N ARG A 301 -4.14 -16.81 -17.49
CA ARG A 301 -4.00 -17.51 -16.21
C ARG A 301 -5.33 -18.12 -15.71
N ALA A 302 -5.24 -19.16 -14.89
CA ALA A 302 -6.40 -19.94 -14.46
C ALA A 302 -7.31 -19.20 -13.46
N THR A 303 -6.73 -18.39 -12.57
CA THR A 303 -7.46 -17.66 -11.53
C THR A 303 -6.77 -16.35 -11.22
N PHE A 304 -7.53 -15.40 -10.69
CA PHE A 304 -7.05 -14.17 -10.06
C PHE A 304 -7.58 -14.18 -8.64
N LEU A 305 -6.68 -14.21 -7.66
CA LEU A 305 -7.01 -14.25 -6.23
C LEU A 305 -6.31 -13.09 -5.52
N PRO A 306 -6.90 -12.55 -4.45
CA PRO A 306 -6.23 -11.55 -3.61
C PRO A 306 -5.07 -12.13 -2.80
N GLY A 307 -4.18 -11.23 -2.40
CA GLY A 307 -3.10 -11.50 -1.48
C GLY A 307 -1.85 -12.09 -2.14
N SER A 308 -0.92 -12.53 -1.29
CA SER A 308 0.48 -12.72 -1.64
C SER A 308 0.99 -14.16 -1.64
N ALA A 309 0.14 -15.14 -1.28
CA ALA A 309 0.56 -16.54 -1.30
C ALA A 309 1.23 -16.91 -2.64
N PRO A 310 2.26 -17.78 -2.67
CA PRO A 310 3.10 -18.04 -3.86
C PRO A 310 2.37 -18.38 -5.17
N THR A 311 1.11 -18.81 -5.07
CA THR A 311 0.25 -19.18 -6.21
C THR A 311 -0.70 -18.08 -6.69
N ARG A 312 -0.73 -16.93 -6.00
CA ARG A 312 -1.72 -15.87 -6.17
C ARG A 312 -1.21 -14.66 -6.96
N GLY A 313 -0.02 -14.75 -7.55
CA GLY A 313 0.53 -13.72 -8.42
C GLY A 313 -0.39 -13.34 -9.59
N GLY A 314 -0.13 -12.20 -10.19
CA GLY A 314 -0.75 -11.78 -11.42
C GLY A 314 -1.23 -10.36 -11.45
N ALA A 315 -0.65 -9.51 -10.61
CA ALA A 315 -0.98 -8.11 -10.54
C ALA A 315 -0.78 -7.41 -11.89
N GLU A 316 0.30 -7.74 -12.64
CA GLU A 316 0.60 -7.12 -13.93
C GLU A 316 -0.43 -7.38 -15.05
N THR A 317 -1.38 -8.29 -14.81
CA THR A 317 -2.44 -8.66 -15.76
C THR A 317 -3.83 -8.44 -15.16
N ARG A 318 -3.99 -7.40 -14.36
CA ARG A 318 -5.30 -6.96 -13.86
C ARG A 318 -5.68 -5.67 -14.58
N ILE A 319 -6.96 -5.52 -14.92
CA ILE A 319 -7.54 -4.25 -15.37
C ILE A 319 -8.61 -3.87 -14.35
N VAL A 320 -8.42 -2.75 -13.69
CA VAL A 320 -9.11 -2.35 -12.46
C VAL A 320 -9.51 -0.89 -12.53
N ALA A 321 -10.68 -0.58 -12.00
CA ALA A 321 -11.08 0.76 -11.61
C ALA A 321 -11.53 0.73 -10.14
N VAL A 322 -11.17 1.76 -9.38
CA VAL A 322 -11.64 1.96 -8.01
C VAL A 322 -12.61 3.13 -8.00
N LEU A 323 -13.76 2.96 -7.34
CA LEU A 323 -14.84 3.93 -7.31
C LEU A 323 -14.77 4.83 -6.07
N SER A 324 -15.24 6.06 -6.17
CA SER A 324 -15.33 7.00 -5.04
C SER A 324 -16.39 6.62 -4.01
N ALA A 325 -17.34 5.75 -4.35
CA ALA A 325 -18.36 5.24 -3.44
C ALA A 325 -18.64 3.75 -3.72
N SER A 326 -19.16 3.07 -2.70
CA SER A 326 -19.40 1.63 -2.73
C SER A 326 -20.39 1.25 -3.82
N LEU A 327 -20.17 0.06 -4.39
CA LEU A 327 -21.14 -0.70 -5.17
C LEU A 327 -22.29 -1.20 -4.28
N PRO A 328 -23.38 -1.75 -4.86
CA PRO A 328 -24.48 -2.34 -4.10
C PRO A 328 -24.00 -3.31 -3.02
N TYR A 329 -24.58 -3.19 -1.84
CA TYR A 329 -24.30 -4.03 -0.68
C TYR A 329 -25.57 -4.29 0.12
N ARG A 330 -25.53 -5.25 1.04
CA ARG A 330 -26.66 -5.47 1.95
C ARG A 330 -26.63 -4.40 3.04
N PRO A 331 -27.70 -3.64 3.29
CA PRO A 331 -27.70 -2.62 4.35
C PRO A 331 -27.69 -3.22 5.76
N ASN A 332 -28.00 -4.51 5.91
CA ASN A 332 -28.07 -5.21 7.19
C ASN A 332 -27.65 -6.68 7.01
N VAL A 333 -26.98 -7.27 8.01
CA VAL A 333 -26.51 -8.68 7.98
C VAL A 333 -27.63 -9.70 7.83
N ASN A 334 -28.87 -9.33 8.16
CA ASN A 334 -30.05 -10.19 8.05
C ASN A 334 -30.83 -9.97 6.74
N SER A 335 -30.40 -9.06 5.85
CA SER A 335 -31.08 -8.78 4.59
C SER A 335 -31.12 -10.04 3.70
N PRO A 336 -32.26 -10.51 3.19
CA PRO A 336 -32.30 -11.76 2.42
C PRO A 336 -31.68 -11.65 1.02
N ASN A 337 -31.31 -10.46 0.58
CA ASN A 337 -30.76 -10.20 -0.75
C ASN A 337 -29.33 -10.75 -0.86
N ASN A 338 -28.99 -11.35 -1.99
CA ASN A 338 -27.61 -11.72 -2.35
C ASN A 338 -27.12 -10.75 -3.43
N ILE A 339 -25.92 -10.22 -3.26
CA ILE A 339 -25.31 -9.29 -4.21
C ILE A 339 -24.49 -10.09 -5.23
N SER A 340 -24.78 -9.89 -6.52
CA SER A 340 -24.00 -10.52 -7.57
C SER A 340 -22.62 -9.88 -7.63
N ALA A 341 -21.56 -10.69 -7.51
CA ALA A 341 -20.21 -10.22 -7.81
C ALA A 341 -20.03 -9.92 -9.30
N THR A 342 -20.74 -10.59 -10.21
CA THR A 342 -20.69 -10.26 -11.65
C THR A 342 -21.48 -8.99 -11.92
N LEU A 343 -20.83 -8.04 -12.60
CA LEU A 343 -21.42 -6.75 -12.95
C LEU A 343 -22.39 -6.87 -14.14
N PRO A 344 -23.32 -5.91 -14.29
CA PRO A 344 -24.22 -5.87 -15.44
C PRO A 344 -23.48 -5.89 -16.79
N PRO A 345 -24.05 -6.53 -17.84
CA PRO A 345 -23.47 -6.47 -19.17
C PRO A 345 -23.25 -5.03 -19.64
N GLY A 346 -22.03 -4.72 -20.08
CA GLY A 346 -21.65 -3.37 -20.53
C GLY A 346 -21.25 -2.40 -19.41
N ALA A 347 -21.35 -2.78 -18.13
CA ALA A 347 -20.87 -1.96 -17.01
C ALA A 347 -19.38 -1.62 -17.15
N MET A 348 -18.58 -2.58 -17.62
CA MET A 348 -17.23 -2.33 -18.13
C MET A 348 -17.06 -2.92 -19.53
N THR A 349 -16.26 -2.26 -20.37
CA THR A 349 -15.91 -2.75 -21.71
C THR A 349 -14.41 -2.63 -21.99
N LEU A 350 -13.89 -3.51 -22.85
CA LEU A 350 -12.51 -3.50 -23.33
C LEU A 350 -12.51 -3.60 -24.86
N THR A 351 -11.86 -2.65 -25.53
CA THR A 351 -11.80 -2.58 -26.99
C THR A 351 -10.38 -2.26 -27.48
N GLU A 352 -10.02 -2.73 -28.66
CA GLU A 352 -8.85 -2.19 -29.36
C GLU A 352 -9.14 -0.75 -29.79
N ALA A 353 -8.34 0.21 -29.33
CA ALA A 353 -8.65 1.63 -29.46
C ALA A 353 -8.71 2.11 -30.93
N ALA A 354 -7.88 1.54 -31.80
CA ALA A 354 -7.79 1.93 -33.20
C ALA A 354 -8.97 1.41 -34.05
N THR A 355 -9.47 0.21 -33.75
CA THR A 355 -10.49 -0.46 -34.58
C THR A 355 -11.88 -0.42 -33.95
N GLY A 356 -11.97 -0.16 -32.63
CA GLY A 356 -13.20 -0.32 -31.86
C GLY A 356 -13.62 -1.78 -31.67
N THR A 357 -12.78 -2.74 -32.03
CA THR A 357 -13.10 -4.17 -31.93
C THR A 357 -13.17 -4.57 -30.45
N PRO A 358 -14.28 -5.14 -29.96
CA PRO A 358 -14.38 -5.65 -28.61
C PRO A 358 -13.38 -6.79 -28.37
N VAL A 359 -12.70 -6.75 -27.23
CA VAL A 359 -11.86 -7.86 -26.76
C VAL A 359 -12.74 -8.89 -26.08
N PRO A 360 -12.65 -10.19 -26.44
CA PRO A 360 -13.36 -11.24 -25.72
C PRO A 360 -13.00 -11.23 -24.23
N LEU A 361 -14.01 -11.23 -23.38
CA LEU A 361 -13.84 -11.19 -21.93
C LEU A 361 -13.91 -12.59 -21.34
N ARG A 362 -13.13 -12.80 -20.28
CA ARG A 362 -13.15 -14.00 -19.48
C ARG A 362 -14.54 -14.20 -18.86
N SER A 363 -15.01 -15.44 -18.82
CA SER A 363 -16.25 -15.81 -18.12
C SER A 363 -16.24 -15.32 -16.66
N GLY A 364 -17.35 -14.72 -16.22
CA GLY A 364 -17.50 -14.14 -14.87
C GLY A 364 -16.96 -12.72 -14.72
N TYR A 365 -16.43 -12.11 -15.78
CA TYR A 365 -16.05 -10.71 -15.83
C TYR A 365 -16.96 -9.92 -16.80
N PRO A 366 -17.14 -8.59 -16.57
CA PRO A 366 -16.59 -7.81 -15.46
C PRO A 366 -17.24 -8.11 -14.11
N ARG A 367 -16.52 -7.86 -13.00
CA ARG A 367 -16.96 -8.20 -11.64
C ARG A 367 -16.41 -7.26 -10.57
N ILE A 368 -17.05 -7.30 -9.41
CA ILE A 368 -16.56 -6.77 -8.13
C ILE A 368 -15.41 -7.66 -7.62
N VAL A 369 -14.37 -7.03 -7.10
CA VAL A 369 -13.11 -7.64 -6.62
C VAL A 369 -12.56 -6.80 -5.47
N PRO A 370 -11.71 -7.34 -4.59
CA PRO A 370 -11.22 -8.73 -4.59
C PRO A 370 -12.14 -9.74 -3.92
N TYR A 371 -13.06 -9.32 -3.05
CA TYR A 371 -13.74 -10.20 -2.10
C TYR A 371 -15.18 -10.52 -2.52
N THR A 372 -16.07 -10.55 -1.53
CA THR A 372 -17.52 -10.74 -1.72
C THR A 372 -18.27 -9.43 -1.52
N PRO A 373 -19.16 -9.06 -2.44
CA PRO A 373 -19.77 -7.72 -2.46
C PRO A 373 -20.84 -7.50 -1.38
N GLU A 374 -21.03 -8.46 -0.48
CA GLU A 374 -22.16 -8.52 0.45
C GLU A 374 -22.17 -7.34 1.45
N ALA A 375 -20.98 -6.89 1.88
CA ALA A 375 -20.82 -5.80 2.83
C ALA A 375 -20.39 -4.47 2.17
N GLY A 376 -20.15 -4.48 0.86
CA GLY A 376 -19.75 -3.33 0.04
C GLY A 376 -18.29 -3.37 -0.33
N GLU A 377 -18.01 -2.96 -1.56
CA GLU A 377 -16.67 -2.85 -2.16
C GLU A 377 -16.68 -1.69 -3.16
N HIS A 378 -15.50 -1.17 -3.47
CA HIS A 378 -15.28 -0.04 -4.37
C HIS A 378 -14.54 -0.46 -5.64
N THR A 379 -13.92 -1.63 -5.64
CA THR A 379 -13.00 -2.07 -6.69
C THR A 379 -13.69 -3.00 -7.69
N ILE A 380 -13.53 -2.68 -8.97
CA ILE A 380 -14.08 -3.47 -10.08
C ILE A 380 -12.99 -3.87 -11.06
N ALA A 381 -13.15 -5.03 -11.67
CA ALA A 381 -12.22 -5.52 -12.67
C ALA A 381 -12.88 -6.06 -13.93
N ILE A 382 -12.13 -5.98 -15.02
CA ILE A 382 -12.42 -6.60 -16.31
C ILE A 382 -11.20 -7.43 -16.73
N GLN A 383 -11.43 -8.61 -17.31
CA GLN A 383 -10.33 -9.48 -17.73
C GLN A 383 -10.54 -9.99 -19.15
N PRO A 384 -9.55 -9.89 -20.05
CA PRO A 384 -9.62 -10.53 -21.35
C PRO A 384 -9.57 -12.05 -21.21
N ASP A 385 -10.16 -12.77 -22.17
CA ASP A 385 -10.17 -14.24 -22.20
C ASP A 385 -8.80 -14.83 -22.63
N GLY A 386 -7.87 -13.99 -23.05
CA GLY A 386 -6.53 -14.42 -23.46
C GLY A 386 -5.55 -13.28 -23.64
N ASN A 387 -4.36 -13.65 -24.09
CA ASN A 387 -3.24 -12.73 -24.27
C ASN A 387 -3.54 -11.63 -25.30
N LEU A 388 -3.05 -10.44 -24.99
CA LEU A 388 -3.27 -9.24 -25.80
C LEU A 388 -2.27 -9.15 -26.97
N ALA A 389 -2.66 -8.42 -28.01
CA ALA A 389 -1.82 -8.16 -29.16
C ALA A 389 -0.63 -7.28 -28.77
N LYS A 390 0.49 -7.39 -29.50
CA LYS A 390 1.71 -6.60 -29.27
C LYS A 390 1.52 -5.15 -29.72
N CYS A 391 2.10 -4.19 -29.02
CA CYS A 391 2.02 -2.76 -29.36
C CYS A 391 0.63 -2.33 -29.81
N THR A 392 -0.36 -2.67 -28.99
CA THR A 392 -1.76 -2.40 -29.28
C THR A 392 -2.28 -1.54 -28.14
N GLU A 393 -2.89 -0.42 -28.51
CA GLU A 393 -3.59 0.44 -27.56
C GLU A 393 -5.00 -0.12 -27.35
N TYR A 394 -5.34 -0.33 -26.08
CA TYR A 394 -6.66 -0.77 -25.66
C TYR A 394 -7.35 0.35 -24.89
N ARG A 395 -8.65 0.49 -25.10
CA ARG A 395 -9.52 1.37 -24.33
C ARG A 395 -10.38 0.53 -23.39
N VAL A 396 -10.37 0.94 -22.12
CA VAL A 396 -11.28 0.44 -21.09
C VAL A 396 -12.32 1.53 -20.82
N SER A 397 -13.57 1.14 -20.61
CA SER A 397 -14.64 2.08 -20.26
C SER A 397 -15.49 1.53 -19.13
N VAL A 398 -15.74 2.36 -18.12
CA VAL A 398 -16.84 2.23 -17.14
C VAL A 398 -18.01 3.03 -17.66
N THR A 399 -19.20 2.46 -17.68
CA THR A 399 -20.39 3.07 -18.30
C THR A 399 -21.51 3.29 -17.28
N GLU A 400 -22.54 4.04 -17.67
CA GLU A 400 -23.76 4.27 -16.87
C GLU A 400 -24.54 2.97 -16.56
N ALA A 401 -24.20 1.84 -17.19
CA ALA A 401 -24.77 0.54 -16.83
C ALA A 401 -24.24 0.01 -15.48
N LEU A 402 -23.14 0.58 -14.97
CA LEU A 402 -22.68 0.33 -13.61
C LEU A 402 -23.50 1.19 -12.64
N ILE A 403 -24.10 0.55 -11.65
CA ILE A 403 -24.91 1.17 -10.63
C ILE A 403 -24.18 1.09 -9.30
N ASP A 404 -24.20 2.18 -8.53
CA ASP A 404 -23.59 2.28 -7.21
C ASP A 404 -24.50 1.77 -6.08
N GLY A 405 -24.04 1.87 -4.83
CA GLY A 405 -24.76 1.45 -3.65
C GLY A 405 -26.01 2.26 -3.32
N ALA A 406 -26.16 3.47 -3.88
CA ALA A 406 -27.37 4.27 -3.78
C ALA A 406 -28.41 3.92 -4.85
N GLY A 407 -28.05 3.07 -5.82
CA GLY A 407 -28.90 2.73 -6.95
C GLY A 407 -28.79 3.71 -8.12
N GLU A 408 -27.78 4.59 -8.11
CA GLU A 408 -27.55 5.59 -9.14
C GLU A 408 -26.47 5.16 -10.14
N PRO A 409 -26.51 5.64 -11.40
CA PRO A 409 -25.45 5.37 -12.37
C PRO A 409 -24.11 5.97 -11.96
N VAL A 410 -23.03 5.20 -12.11
CA VAL A 410 -21.66 5.71 -12.00
C VAL A 410 -21.36 6.64 -13.17
N VAL A 411 -20.65 7.73 -12.91
CA VAL A 411 -20.19 8.68 -13.93
C VAL A 411 -19.30 7.96 -14.95
N PRO A 412 -19.62 8.00 -16.25
CA PRO A 412 -18.83 7.31 -17.27
C PRO A 412 -17.39 7.78 -17.32
N TYR A 413 -16.48 6.82 -17.38
CA TYR A 413 -15.04 7.07 -17.43
C TYR A 413 -14.39 6.12 -18.44
N SER A 414 -13.36 6.60 -19.14
CA SER A 414 -12.60 5.77 -20.07
C SER A 414 -11.13 6.14 -20.04
N TRP A 415 -10.28 5.12 -20.11
CA TRP A 415 -8.84 5.28 -20.15
C TRP A 415 -8.23 4.32 -21.17
N THR A 416 -6.95 4.53 -21.47
CA THR A 416 -6.22 3.71 -22.42
C THR A 416 -4.94 3.14 -21.83
N PHE A 417 -4.48 2.01 -22.37
CA PHE A 417 -3.13 1.51 -22.11
C PHE A 417 -2.58 0.82 -23.36
N THR A 418 -1.25 0.76 -23.47
CA THR A 418 -0.56 0.16 -24.62
C THR A 418 0.31 -1.00 -24.19
N THR A 419 0.16 -2.13 -24.87
CA THR A 419 0.94 -3.35 -24.60
C THR A 419 2.39 -3.25 -25.08
N LYS A 420 3.29 -3.99 -24.41
CA LYS A 420 4.72 -4.10 -24.73
C LYS A 420 4.97 -4.51 -26.19
N GLY A 421 6.16 -4.17 -26.68
CA GLY A 421 6.68 -4.63 -27.96
C GLY A 421 6.49 -3.65 -29.11
N CYS A 422 6.35 -2.36 -28.80
CA CYS A 422 6.28 -1.32 -29.82
C CYS A 422 7.58 -1.17 -30.62
N PRO A 423 7.50 -0.97 -31.95
CA PRO A 423 8.67 -0.71 -32.76
C PRO A 423 9.24 0.65 -32.40
N GLY A 424 10.55 0.73 -32.17
CA GLY A 424 11.21 1.98 -31.84
C GLY A 424 12.38 1.78 -30.88
N VAL A 425 13.18 2.83 -30.74
CA VAL A 425 14.25 2.88 -29.76
C VAL A 425 13.68 3.43 -28.47
N ARG A 426 13.80 2.66 -27.39
CA ARG A 426 13.42 3.07 -26.03
C ARG A 426 14.68 3.27 -25.21
N ALA A 427 14.85 4.49 -24.73
CA ALA A 427 15.83 4.85 -23.72
C ALA A 427 15.10 4.98 -22.38
N ARG A 428 15.52 4.19 -21.39
CA ARG A 428 14.90 4.19 -20.06
C ARG A 428 15.98 3.90 -19.01
N PRO A 429 16.83 4.89 -18.69
CA PRO A 429 17.71 4.78 -17.54
C PRO A 429 16.85 4.59 -16.28
N ASP A 430 17.26 3.67 -15.41
CA ASP A 430 16.68 3.47 -14.07
C ASP A 430 17.80 3.63 -13.04
N ALA A 431 17.61 4.48 -12.04
CA ALA A 431 18.57 4.87 -11.04
C ALA A 431 18.10 4.43 -9.66
N GLN A 432 18.98 3.78 -8.91
CA GLN A 432 18.63 3.25 -7.59
C GLN A 432 19.72 3.60 -6.58
N VAL A 433 19.35 3.70 -5.30
CA VAL A 433 20.29 4.09 -4.22
C VAL A 433 20.07 3.29 -2.95
N ARG A 434 21.16 2.94 -2.29
CA ARG A 434 21.18 2.34 -0.96
C ARG A 434 22.26 2.98 -0.08
N VAL A 435 22.14 2.83 1.24
CA VAL A 435 23.20 3.20 2.18
C VAL A 435 24.24 2.07 2.24
N GLY A 436 25.51 2.40 2.07
CA GLY A 436 26.61 1.43 2.02
C GLY A 436 26.43 0.34 0.96
N ASP A 437 27.07 -0.81 1.19
CA ASP A 437 27.02 -1.98 0.29
C ASP A 437 26.03 -3.06 0.74
N ASP A 438 25.49 -2.94 1.94
CA ASP A 438 24.55 -3.92 2.50
C ASP A 438 23.15 -3.32 2.73
N GLY A 439 22.95 -2.03 2.44
CA GLY A 439 21.65 -1.39 2.57
C GLY A 439 20.66 -1.80 1.48
N VAL A 440 19.40 -1.43 1.71
CA VAL A 440 18.26 -1.74 0.83
C VAL A 440 18.21 -0.77 -0.34
N TRP A 441 18.09 -1.32 -1.54
CA TRP A 441 17.92 -0.55 -2.77
C TRP A 441 16.58 0.21 -2.78
N MET A 442 16.62 1.49 -3.11
CA MET A 442 15.44 2.30 -3.41
C MET A 442 15.44 2.75 -4.85
N GLY A 443 14.26 2.78 -5.43
CA GLY A 443 13.99 3.41 -6.72
C GLY A 443 13.98 2.47 -7.91
N TRP A 444 13.95 1.15 -7.68
CA TRP A 444 13.74 0.19 -8.78
C TRP A 444 12.43 0.51 -9.50
N ASP A 445 12.43 0.46 -10.84
CA ASP A 445 11.28 0.80 -11.71
C ASP A 445 10.55 2.12 -11.35
N VAL A 446 11.17 3.00 -10.58
CA VAL A 446 10.71 4.36 -10.32
C VAL A 446 11.49 5.26 -11.27
N PHE A 447 10.79 6.15 -11.98
CA PHE A 447 11.41 7.00 -13.00
C PHE A 447 11.18 8.46 -12.68
N SER A 448 12.13 9.08 -11.98
CA SER A 448 12.05 10.43 -11.47
C SER A 448 13.14 11.36 -11.99
N ARG A 449 12.73 12.53 -12.48
CA ARG A 449 13.67 13.56 -12.92
C ARG A 449 14.36 14.28 -11.75
N ASN A 450 13.79 14.21 -10.55
CA ASN A 450 14.28 14.87 -9.34
C ASN A 450 14.70 13.88 -8.24
N GLY A 451 14.42 12.58 -8.41
CA GLY A 451 14.70 11.54 -7.42
C GLY A 451 13.71 11.51 -6.26
N ALA A 452 12.49 12.04 -6.47
CA ALA A 452 11.34 11.68 -5.64
C ALA A 452 11.20 10.16 -5.61
N ASP A 453 11.01 9.60 -4.41
CA ASP A 453 10.84 8.16 -4.16
C ASP A 453 12.01 7.26 -4.58
N GLN A 454 13.12 7.90 -4.94
CA GLN A 454 14.41 7.26 -5.26
C GLN A 454 15.49 7.87 -4.35
N ASN A 455 15.22 7.83 -3.03
CA ASN A 455 16.03 8.54 -2.05
C ASN A 455 16.42 7.66 -0.85
N ARG A 456 17.60 7.93 -0.29
CA ARG A 456 18.04 7.38 0.99
C ARG A 456 18.67 8.45 1.87
N SER A 457 18.47 8.32 3.18
CA SER A 457 18.94 9.29 4.17
C SER A 457 19.70 8.59 5.29
N VAL A 458 20.74 9.22 5.84
CA VAL A 458 21.47 8.71 7.00
C VAL A 458 21.93 9.85 7.90
N THR A 459 21.96 9.62 9.21
CA THR A 459 22.57 10.53 10.18
C THR A 459 24.03 10.14 10.41
N THR A 460 24.96 11.08 10.36
CA THR A 460 26.39 10.79 10.43
C THR A 460 27.13 11.79 11.32
N PRO A 461 27.97 11.31 12.27
CA PRO A 461 28.76 12.18 13.14
C PRO A 461 29.74 13.07 12.36
N THR A 462 30.03 14.24 12.94
CA THR A 462 31.10 15.12 12.44
C THR A 462 32.45 14.40 12.44
N GLY A 463 33.18 14.49 11.33
CA GLY A 463 34.46 13.80 11.11
C GLY A 463 34.32 12.42 10.45
N SER A 464 33.09 11.90 10.33
CA SER A 464 32.81 10.62 9.70
C SER A 464 32.35 10.78 8.24
N THR A 465 32.35 9.66 7.50
CA THR A 465 31.90 9.59 6.10
C THR A 465 30.74 8.63 5.98
N ALA A 466 29.64 9.09 5.40
CA ALA A 466 28.55 8.24 4.93
C ALA A 466 28.88 7.72 3.52
N THR A 467 28.55 6.47 3.25
CA THR A 467 28.67 5.87 1.91
C THR A 467 27.28 5.52 1.39
N PHE A 468 27.06 5.78 0.10
CA PHE A 468 25.88 5.32 -0.63
C PHE A 468 26.34 4.60 -1.88
N THR A 469 25.72 3.46 -2.17
CA THR A 469 25.94 2.75 -3.43
C THR A 469 24.76 3.02 -4.34
N MET A 470 25.04 3.51 -5.55
CA MET A 470 24.05 3.87 -6.55
C MET A 470 24.16 2.96 -7.75
N ARG A 471 23.03 2.50 -8.24
CA ARG A 471 22.92 1.64 -9.42
C ARG A 471 22.26 2.41 -10.56
N PHE A 472 22.75 2.22 -11.78
CA PHE A 472 22.14 2.76 -12.98
C PHE A 472 21.94 1.64 -14.00
N ARG A 473 20.69 1.24 -14.22
CA ARG A 473 20.28 0.15 -15.10
C ARG A 473 19.72 0.67 -16.41
N ASN A 474 19.85 -0.13 -17.47
CA ASN A 474 19.23 0.13 -18.75
C ASN A 474 17.96 -0.70 -18.96
N ASP A 475 16.80 -0.10 -18.64
CA ASP A 475 15.47 -0.69 -18.91
C ASP A 475 14.95 -0.35 -20.32
N GLY A 476 15.80 0.31 -21.11
CA GLY A 476 15.60 0.50 -22.53
C GLY A 476 15.68 -0.80 -23.32
N ASN A 477 15.60 -0.68 -24.64
CA ASN A 477 15.68 -1.84 -25.55
C ASN A 477 16.91 -1.81 -26.46
N ARG A 478 17.86 -0.91 -26.18
CA ARG A 478 19.10 -0.72 -26.94
C ARG A 478 20.29 -0.65 -26.02
N TRP A 479 21.44 -1.12 -26.49
CA TRP A 479 22.72 -0.84 -25.84
C TRP A 479 22.99 0.66 -25.83
N GLU A 480 23.41 1.20 -24.68
CA GLU A 480 23.69 2.62 -24.55
C GLU A 480 24.75 2.92 -23.48
N ARG A 481 25.10 4.19 -23.33
CA ARG A 481 25.86 4.71 -22.18
C ARG A 481 25.04 5.76 -21.45
N PHE A 482 25.25 5.90 -20.15
CA PHE A 482 24.69 7.00 -19.39
C PHE A 482 25.73 8.11 -19.20
N THR A 483 25.28 9.35 -19.31
CA THR A 483 26.02 10.50 -18.77
C THR A 483 25.54 10.76 -17.36
N LEU A 484 26.43 10.63 -16.37
CA LEU A 484 26.09 10.87 -14.98
C LEU A 484 26.39 12.32 -14.59
N LYS A 485 25.42 12.98 -13.94
CA LYS A 485 25.54 14.38 -13.52
C LYS A 485 25.09 14.56 -12.08
N GLY A 486 26.03 14.99 -11.23
CA GLY A 486 25.80 15.28 -9.81
C GLY A 486 25.80 16.78 -9.50
N GLN A 487 25.36 17.12 -8.29
CA GLN A 487 25.39 18.49 -7.77
C GLN A 487 26.73 18.82 -7.08
N LYS A 488 27.04 20.12 -6.97
CA LYS A 488 28.19 20.59 -6.20
C LYS A 488 27.97 20.36 -4.69
N PRO A 489 29.02 20.08 -3.90
CA PRO A 489 28.91 20.04 -2.44
C PRO A 489 28.51 21.41 -1.88
N LEU A 490 27.92 21.43 -0.68
CA LEU A 490 27.66 22.65 0.09
C LEU A 490 28.72 22.79 1.20
N ALA A 491 28.83 23.98 1.79
CA ALA A 491 29.68 24.20 2.95
C ALA A 491 29.30 23.22 4.08
N GLY A 492 30.30 22.71 4.81
CA GLY A 492 30.11 21.69 5.84
C GLY A 492 30.24 20.25 5.35
N PHE A 493 30.21 19.99 4.04
CA PHE A 493 30.20 18.60 3.53
C PHE A 493 31.17 18.38 2.36
N GLY A 494 31.93 17.29 2.42
CA GLY A 494 32.71 16.78 1.29
C GLY A 494 31.89 15.75 0.51
N VAL A 495 31.91 15.79 -0.83
CA VAL A 495 31.21 14.81 -1.67
C VAL A 495 32.16 14.28 -2.73
N ARG A 496 32.36 12.96 -2.78
CA ARG A 496 33.17 12.25 -3.78
C ARG A 496 32.39 11.11 -4.41
N TYR A 497 32.80 10.74 -5.61
CA TYR A 497 32.20 9.67 -6.40
C TYR A 497 33.26 8.74 -6.96
N TYR A 498 33.02 7.43 -6.88
CA TYR A 498 33.91 6.38 -7.38
C TYR A 498 33.15 5.42 -8.29
N ASP A 499 33.80 4.92 -9.34
CA ASP A 499 33.26 3.81 -10.13
C ASP A 499 33.55 2.44 -9.48
N GLU A 500 33.02 1.36 -10.06
CA GLU A 500 33.22 -0.02 -9.58
C GLU A 500 34.69 -0.44 -9.47
N ALA A 501 35.59 0.17 -10.23
CA ALA A 501 37.03 -0.09 -10.15
C ALA A 501 37.73 0.72 -9.04
N GLY A 502 36.99 1.56 -8.31
CA GLY A 502 37.51 2.46 -7.28
C GLY A 502 38.13 3.75 -7.82
N THR A 503 37.90 4.09 -9.09
CA THR A 503 38.46 5.31 -9.71
C THR A 503 37.68 6.53 -9.26
N ASP A 504 38.35 7.60 -8.79
CA ASP A 504 37.68 8.87 -8.45
C ASP A 504 37.14 9.57 -9.72
N ILE A 505 35.82 9.56 -9.89
CA ILE A 505 35.10 10.14 -11.02
C ILE A 505 34.41 11.46 -10.65
N THR A 506 34.75 12.04 -9.49
CA THR A 506 34.06 13.20 -8.90
C THR A 506 33.99 14.39 -9.84
N ARG A 507 35.12 14.72 -10.49
CA ARG A 507 35.18 15.85 -11.44
C ARG A 507 34.24 15.62 -12.63
N GLY A 508 34.22 14.40 -13.17
CA GLY A 508 33.40 14.04 -14.31
C GLY A 508 31.91 14.14 -13.99
N ILE A 509 31.48 13.61 -12.84
CA ILE A 509 30.09 13.68 -12.40
C ILE A 509 29.66 15.13 -12.14
N ARG A 510 30.48 15.95 -11.47
CA ARG A 510 30.14 17.36 -11.18
C ARG A 510 30.00 18.21 -12.45
N LEU A 511 30.84 17.96 -13.45
CA LEU A 511 30.78 18.66 -14.73
C LEU A 511 29.75 18.05 -15.70
N GLY A 512 29.19 16.88 -15.39
CA GLY A 512 28.31 16.13 -16.29
C GLY A 512 29.04 15.62 -17.53
N THR A 513 30.35 15.32 -17.41
CA THR A 513 31.19 14.81 -18.49
C THR A 513 31.55 13.34 -18.32
N TYR A 514 31.26 12.75 -17.15
CA TYR A 514 31.45 11.32 -16.95
C TYR A 514 30.45 10.53 -17.78
N ARG A 515 30.95 9.53 -18.49
CA ARG A 515 30.14 8.56 -19.25
C ARG A 515 30.48 7.16 -18.76
N THR A 516 29.44 6.38 -18.50
CA THR A 516 29.59 4.98 -18.10
C THR A 516 30.20 4.15 -19.23
N ALA A 517 30.63 2.93 -18.89
CA ALA A 517 30.77 1.88 -19.89
C ALA A 517 29.43 1.62 -20.59
N GLY A 518 29.48 0.89 -21.71
CA GLY A 518 28.27 0.51 -22.43
C GLY A 518 27.42 -0.48 -21.67
N VAL A 519 26.16 -0.15 -21.42
CA VAL A 519 25.18 -0.91 -20.65
C VAL A 519 24.19 -1.55 -21.63
N ARG A 520 24.11 -2.88 -21.69
CA ARG A 520 23.10 -3.57 -22.52
C ARG A 520 21.73 -3.47 -21.85
N PRO A 521 20.62 -3.69 -22.59
CA PRO A 521 19.31 -3.84 -21.98
C PRO A 521 19.34 -4.88 -20.85
N GLY A 522 18.85 -4.50 -19.67
CA GLY A 522 18.83 -5.32 -18.47
C GLY A 522 20.11 -5.27 -17.61
N ASP A 523 21.25 -4.84 -18.17
CA ASP A 523 22.51 -4.67 -17.43
C ASP A 523 22.50 -3.37 -16.61
N GLU A 524 23.44 -3.27 -15.67
CA GLU A 524 23.61 -2.14 -14.76
C GLU A 524 25.08 -1.72 -14.59
N VAL A 525 25.27 -0.53 -14.02
CA VAL A 525 26.57 -0.04 -13.54
C VAL A 525 26.41 0.60 -12.17
N LEU A 526 27.43 0.46 -11.31
CA LEU A 526 27.43 0.99 -9.95
C LEU A 526 28.35 2.22 -9.82
N VAL A 527 27.95 3.12 -8.93
CA VAL A 527 28.73 4.28 -8.49
C VAL A 527 28.62 4.42 -6.98
N GLU A 528 29.76 4.51 -6.32
CA GLU A 528 29.82 4.76 -4.89
C GLU A 528 29.91 6.28 -4.65
N MET A 529 29.06 6.80 -3.77
CA MET A 529 29.06 8.18 -3.31
C MET A 529 29.51 8.24 -1.85
N ARG A 530 30.57 9.00 -1.58
CA ARG A 530 31.06 9.27 -0.21
C ARG A 530 30.75 10.70 0.21
N VAL A 531 30.11 10.85 1.36
CA VAL A 531 29.75 12.14 1.95
C VAL A 531 30.44 12.31 3.30
N GLU A 532 31.47 13.14 3.34
CA GLU A 532 32.21 13.51 4.54
C GLU A 532 31.48 14.64 5.28
N VAL A 533 31.16 14.45 6.56
CA VAL A 533 30.62 15.49 7.43
C VAL A 533 31.79 16.25 8.07
N ARG A 534 32.02 17.49 7.66
CA ARG A 534 33.22 18.25 8.08
C ARG A 534 33.02 18.94 9.41
N ALA A 535 34.14 19.30 10.05
CA ALA A 535 34.16 19.98 11.35
C ALA A 535 33.32 21.28 11.43
N ASN A 536 33.05 21.93 10.28
CA ASN A 536 32.26 23.15 10.22
C ASN A 536 30.78 22.92 9.86
N ALA A 537 30.31 21.68 9.77
CA ALA A 537 28.88 21.37 9.73
C ALA A 537 28.29 21.56 11.13
N GLY A 538 27.32 22.47 11.25
CA GLY A 538 26.62 22.69 12.51
C GLY A 538 25.77 21.48 12.93
N PRO A 539 25.44 21.35 14.23
CA PRO A 539 24.46 20.39 14.73
C PRO A 539 23.18 20.34 13.89
N GLY A 540 22.79 19.16 13.40
CA GLY A 540 21.57 18.96 12.60
C GLY A 540 21.63 19.50 11.17
N ALA A 541 22.77 20.03 10.71
CA ALA A 541 22.93 20.47 9.33
C ALA A 541 22.72 19.29 8.37
N SER A 542 21.98 19.48 7.28
CA SER A 542 21.67 18.42 6.33
C SER A 542 22.05 18.79 4.90
N ILE A 543 22.37 17.78 4.09
CA ILE A 543 22.71 17.90 2.69
C ILE A 543 22.04 16.79 1.86
N THR A 544 21.19 17.16 0.91
CA THR A 544 20.63 16.21 -0.07
C THR A 544 21.31 16.37 -1.42
N ARG A 545 21.89 15.31 -1.96
CA ARG A 545 22.60 15.34 -3.24
C ARG A 545 21.94 14.45 -4.27
N ARG A 546 21.62 15.06 -5.41
CA ARG A 546 21.06 14.37 -6.57
C ARG A 546 22.15 13.94 -7.55
N ILE A 547 22.08 12.70 -8.01
CA ILE A 547 22.76 12.22 -9.21
C ILE A 547 21.72 11.89 -10.27
N LYS A 548 21.97 12.29 -11.50
CA LYS A 548 21.10 12.02 -12.65
C LYS A 548 21.83 11.16 -13.67
N ALA A 549 21.20 10.07 -14.11
CA ALA A 549 21.53 9.35 -15.32
C ALA A 549 20.81 9.99 -16.52
N ILE A 550 21.54 10.23 -17.61
CA ILE A 550 21.02 10.79 -18.84
C ILE A 550 21.36 9.82 -19.96
N SER A 551 20.34 9.34 -20.67
CA SER A 551 20.55 8.43 -21.80
C SER A 551 21.38 9.11 -22.91
N SER A 552 22.26 8.32 -23.52
CA SER A 552 23.01 8.73 -24.72
C SER A 552 22.21 8.58 -26.01
N VAL A 553 21.13 7.80 -25.97
CA VAL A 553 20.25 7.50 -27.08
C VAL A 553 19.11 8.52 -27.16
N ASP A 554 18.52 8.88 -26.01
CA ASP A 554 17.57 9.98 -25.90
C ASP A 554 17.90 10.86 -24.69
N ARG A 555 18.33 12.09 -24.94
CA ARG A 555 18.67 13.01 -23.84
C ARG A 555 17.47 13.49 -23.03
N ALA A 556 16.23 13.26 -23.46
CA ALA A 556 15.04 13.54 -22.67
C ALA A 556 14.78 12.43 -21.63
N ALA A 557 15.15 11.18 -21.96
CA ALA A 557 15.13 10.05 -21.03
C ALA A 557 16.21 10.22 -19.97
N ARG A 558 15.77 10.44 -18.73
CA ARG A 558 16.62 10.70 -17.58
C ARG A 558 15.96 10.16 -16.34
N ASP A 559 16.80 9.70 -15.44
CA ASP A 559 16.38 9.28 -14.13
C ASP A 559 17.37 9.74 -13.05
N ALA A 560 16.95 9.83 -11.80
CA ALA A 560 17.74 10.41 -10.74
C ALA A 560 17.47 9.78 -9.38
N VAL A 561 18.54 9.70 -8.57
CA VAL A 561 18.47 9.34 -7.16
C VAL A 561 18.94 10.48 -6.29
N THR A 562 18.50 10.49 -5.04
CA THR A 562 19.01 11.42 -4.02
C THR A 562 19.56 10.71 -2.78
N ALA A 563 20.65 11.27 -2.24
CA ALA A 563 21.25 10.80 -1.00
C ALA A 563 21.31 11.98 0.00
N THR A 564 20.72 11.80 1.17
CA THR A 564 20.67 12.81 2.23
C THR A 564 21.57 12.40 3.39
N VAL A 565 22.41 13.33 3.85
CA VAL A 565 23.19 13.16 5.07
C VAL A 565 22.86 14.28 6.03
N THR A 566 22.48 13.90 7.25
CA THR A 566 22.25 14.85 8.35
C THR A 566 23.36 14.69 9.37
N GLN A 567 23.98 15.81 9.76
CA GLN A 567 24.94 15.84 10.85
C GLN A 567 24.19 15.52 12.14
N GLY A 568 24.70 14.54 12.89
CA GLY A 568 24.17 14.18 14.20
C GLY A 568 24.88 12.95 14.76
N ALA A 569 24.66 12.66 16.04
CA ALA A 569 24.92 11.31 16.52
C ALA A 569 23.96 10.37 15.81
N GLU A 570 24.43 9.19 15.42
CA GLU A 570 23.54 8.13 14.99
C GLU A 570 22.50 7.92 16.11
N VAL A 571 21.23 8.08 15.77
CA VAL A 571 20.16 7.72 16.70
C VAL A 571 20.11 6.21 16.64
N GLU A 572 20.94 5.54 17.44
CA GLU A 572 20.60 4.20 17.89
C GLU A 572 19.18 4.34 18.45
N LEU A 573 18.23 3.57 17.89
CA LEU A 573 16.85 3.56 18.38
C LEU A 573 16.91 3.25 19.88
N ALA A 574 16.87 4.31 20.70
CA ALA A 574 17.02 4.16 22.12
C ALA A 574 15.94 3.16 22.60
N PRO A 575 16.25 2.27 23.55
CA PRO A 575 15.22 1.51 24.22
C PRO A 575 14.22 2.52 24.78
N THR A 576 12.95 2.38 24.38
CA THR A 576 11.87 3.13 25.01
C THR A 576 11.88 2.75 26.48
N PRO A 577 12.13 3.68 27.43
CA PRO A 577 12.11 3.34 28.83
C PRO A 577 10.64 3.07 29.22
N GLY A 578 10.30 1.80 29.50
CA GLY A 578 9.01 1.48 30.13
C GLY A 578 8.30 0.21 29.68
N PHE A 579 8.70 -0.43 28.58
CA PHE A 579 8.10 -1.71 28.18
C PHE A 579 9.15 -2.60 27.50
N GLU A 580 9.82 -3.43 28.31
CA GLU A 580 10.47 -4.64 27.81
C GLU A 580 9.52 -5.82 28.10
N PRO A 581 8.66 -6.23 27.15
CA PRO A 581 7.86 -7.42 27.34
C PRO A 581 8.82 -8.60 27.47
N THR A 582 8.76 -9.30 28.59
CA THR A 582 9.58 -10.50 28.81
C THR A 582 9.21 -11.58 27.79
N GLU A 583 10.11 -12.53 27.52
CA GLU A 583 9.81 -13.70 26.67
C GLU A 583 8.54 -14.44 27.15
N ALA A 584 8.24 -14.40 28.45
CA ALA A 584 7.03 -14.93 29.06
C ALA A 584 5.76 -14.12 28.71
N THR A 585 5.87 -12.78 28.67
CA THR A 585 4.80 -11.87 28.22
C THR A 585 4.46 -12.13 26.75
N TYR A 586 5.48 -12.33 25.91
CA TYR A 586 5.28 -12.61 24.49
C TYR A 586 4.68 -14.00 24.24
N ARG A 587 5.13 -15.05 24.94
CA ARG A 587 4.53 -16.39 24.84
C ARG A 587 3.06 -16.44 25.29
N ALA A 588 2.65 -15.54 26.18
CA ALA A 588 1.25 -15.41 26.61
C ALA A 588 0.38 -14.65 25.59
N LEU A 589 0.98 -13.75 24.80
CA LEU A 589 0.28 -12.87 23.84
C LEU A 589 0.38 -13.32 22.38
N ALA A 590 1.33 -14.18 22.03
CA ALA A 590 1.59 -14.65 20.67
C ALA A 590 0.34 -15.17 19.93
N PRO A 591 -0.61 -15.91 20.56
CA PRO A 591 -1.83 -16.33 19.87
C PRO A 591 -2.72 -15.17 19.40
N GLY A 592 -2.73 -14.04 20.12
CA GLY A 592 -3.50 -12.85 19.76
C GLY A 592 -2.79 -11.95 18.77
N ILE A 593 -1.45 -11.86 18.84
CA ILE A 593 -0.64 -11.05 17.92
C ILE A 593 -0.58 -11.67 16.52
N VAL A 594 -0.50 -13.00 16.41
CA VAL A 594 -0.51 -13.68 15.10
C VAL A 594 -1.80 -13.42 14.35
N CYS A 595 -2.95 -13.52 15.03
CA CYS A 595 -4.24 -13.27 14.39
C CYS A 595 -4.45 -11.82 13.94
N LEU A 596 -3.68 -10.86 14.47
CA LEU A 596 -3.80 -9.42 14.21
C LEU A 596 -2.78 -8.87 13.21
N LEU A 597 -1.75 -9.66 12.90
CA LEU A 597 -0.63 -9.27 12.05
C LEU A 597 -0.37 -10.25 10.89
N GLY A 598 -1.14 -11.33 10.76
CA GLY A 598 -1.01 -12.31 9.66
C GLY A 598 -1.22 -13.77 10.04
#